data_AF-A0A945FWZ2-F1
#
_entry.id   AF-A0A945FWZ2-F1
#
_cell.length_a   1.000
_cell.length_b   1.000
_cell.length_c   1.000
_cell.angle_alpha   90.00
_cell.angle_beta   90.00
_cell.angle_gamma   90.00
#
_symmetry.space_group_name_H-M   'P 1'
#
loop_
_entity.id
_entity.type
_entity.pdbx_description
1 polymer ?
#
loop_
_entity_poly.entity_id
_entity_poly.type
_entity_poly.pdbx_seq_one_letter_code
_entity_poly.pdbx_strand_id
1 'polypeptide(L)'
;MARLIRPEAAAQCTQEHIALHSELLEEEHHKKEHQHDEEEATGHSDFEVHVHFHCQKPGKLTGIDTAGLFKAFLSMEELEVQWISDQKQSSVELSPKNTRINLQ
;
A
#
# COMPACT_ATOMS: atom_id res chain seq x y z
N MET A 1 10.12 6.75 -12.12
CA MET A 1 9.69 6.11 -10.86
C MET A 1 8.97 4.81 -11.19
N ALA A 2 9.36 3.70 -10.57
CA ALA A 2 8.70 2.41 -10.80
C ALA A 2 7.36 2.38 -10.05
N ARG A 3 6.27 1.99 -10.72
CA ARG A 3 4.96 1.79 -10.06
C ARG A 3 4.98 0.44 -9.34
N LEU A 4 4.83 0.46 -8.02
CA LEU A 4 4.86 -0.75 -7.18
C LEU A 4 3.56 -1.55 -7.26
N ILE A 5 2.43 -0.83 -7.36
CA ILE A 5 1.08 -1.37 -7.53
C ILE A 5 0.60 -0.97 -8.93
N ARG A 6 0.20 -1.94 -9.74
CA ARG A 6 -0.13 -1.73 -11.16
C ARG A 6 -1.50 -2.31 -11.51
N PRO A 7 -2.54 -1.47 -11.62
CA PRO A 7 -3.81 -1.87 -12.18
C PRO A 7 -3.67 -2.36 -13.64
N GLU A 8 -4.57 -3.23 -14.09
CA GLU A 8 -4.65 -3.70 -15.48
C GLU A 8 -4.67 -2.52 -16.46
N ALA A 9 -3.82 -2.57 -17.50
CA ALA A 9 -3.68 -1.46 -18.45
C ALA A 9 -5.00 -1.16 -19.19
N ALA A 10 -5.82 -2.19 -19.42
CA ALA A 10 -7.12 -2.07 -20.07
C ALA A 10 -8.12 -1.17 -19.30
N ALA A 11 -7.95 -1.03 -17.98
CA ALA A 11 -8.76 -0.16 -17.12
C ALA A 11 -8.41 1.33 -17.24
N GLN A 12 -7.25 1.65 -17.85
CA GLN A 12 -6.79 3.02 -18.09
C GLN A 12 -6.73 3.86 -16.81
N CYS A 13 -6.11 3.30 -15.78
CA CYS A 13 -5.99 3.91 -14.46
C CYS A 13 -4.81 4.90 -14.38
N THR A 14 -5.09 6.07 -13.82
CA THR A 14 -4.12 7.09 -13.43
C THR A 14 -4.01 7.10 -11.92
N GLN A 15 -2.79 7.09 -11.39
CA GLN A 15 -2.56 7.29 -9.96
C GLN A 15 -2.64 8.79 -9.68
N GLU A 16 -3.60 9.20 -8.85
CA GLU A 16 -3.84 10.62 -8.57
C GLU A 16 -3.11 11.06 -7.30
N HIS A 17 -3.26 10.28 -6.22
CA HIS A 17 -2.74 10.63 -4.91
C HIS A 17 -2.02 9.44 -4.27
N ILE A 18 -0.91 9.73 -3.60
CA ILE A 18 -0.28 8.84 -2.62
C ILE A 18 -0.18 9.64 -1.33
N ALA A 19 -0.73 9.10 -0.24
CA ALA A 19 -0.50 9.60 1.10
C ALA A 19 0.25 8.54 1.90
N LEU A 20 1.33 8.95 2.57
CA LEU A 20 2.10 8.13 3.50
C LEU A 20 1.84 8.71 4.90
N HIS A 21 1.37 7.88 5.81
CA HIS A 21 1.20 8.22 7.22
C HIS A 21 2.14 7.34 8.03
N SER A 22 2.89 7.93 8.95
CA SER A 22 3.76 7.23 9.89
C SER A 22 3.96 8.14 11.08
N GLU A 23 3.91 7.58 12.28
CA GLU A 23 4.06 8.35 13.53
C GLU A 23 5.41 9.10 13.59
N LEU A 24 6.44 8.57 12.92
CA LEU A 24 7.75 9.24 12.79
C LEU A 24 7.77 10.45 11.85
N LEU A 25 6.75 10.62 11.01
CA LEU A 25 6.67 11.71 10.04
C LEU A 25 5.76 12.85 10.53
N GLU A 26 5.08 12.72 11.68
CA GLU A 26 4.12 13.71 12.18
C GLU A 26 4.75 14.82 13.06
N GLU A 27 6.09 14.84 13.18
CA GLU A 27 6.82 15.70 14.13
C GLU A 27 7.13 17.14 13.65
N GLU A 28 6.16 17.92 13.19
CA GLU A 28 6.42 19.35 12.84
C GLU A 28 5.45 20.36 13.48
N HIS A 29 4.79 20.07 14.62
CA HIS A 29 3.90 21.05 15.28
C HIS A 29 3.81 21.08 16.82
N HIS A 30 4.83 20.67 17.60
CA HIS A 30 4.80 20.91 19.05
C HIS A 30 6.12 21.45 19.63
N LYS A 31 6.20 22.78 19.78
CA LYS A 31 7.02 23.41 20.83
C LYS A 31 6.34 23.19 22.19
N LYS A 32 6.88 22.32 23.06
CA LYS A 32 6.83 22.48 24.53
C LYS A 32 7.98 21.70 25.21
N GLU A 33 8.51 22.32 26.27
CA GLU A 33 9.68 21.91 27.04
C GLU A 33 9.43 20.70 27.99
N HIS A 34 10.54 20.03 28.30
CA HIS A 34 10.93 19.29 29.52
C HIS A 34 10.74 17.76 29.64
N GLN A 35 11.90 17.18 30.00
CA GLN A 35 12.20 16.11 30.97
C GLN A 35 12.46 14.70 30.39
N HIS A 36 13.70 14.24 30.59
CA HIS A 36 14.18 12.89 30.29
C HIS A 36 13.38 11.85 31.10
N ASP A 37 12.77 10.91 30.39
CA ASP A 37 12.67 9.52 30.83
C ASP A 37 13.28 8.66 29.72
N GLU A 38 14.34 7.93 30.06
CA GLU A 38 14.99 6.95 29.20
C GLU A 38 14.13 5.68 29.19
N GLU A 39 12.97 5.73 28.53
CA GLU A 39 12.29 4.52 28.09
C GLU A 39 12.76 4.25 26.65
N GLU A 40 13.53 3.17 26.46
CA GLU A 40 13.84 2.67 25.14
C GLU A 40 12.54 2.26 24.46
N ALA A 41 11.95 3.20 23.70
CA ALA A 41 10.86 2.95 22.79
C ALA A 41 11.40 2.00 21.70
N THR A 42 11.29 0.70 21.97
CA THR A 42 11.50 -0.36 21.00
C THR A 42 10.55 -0.12 19.84
N GLY A 43 11.10 0.50 18.79
CA GLY A 43 10.38 1.06 17.66
C GLY A 43 9.66 0.00 16.84
N HIS A 44 8.34 0.04 16.89
CA HIS A 44 7.49 -0.43 15.81
C HIS A 44 7.15 0.80 14.95
N SER A 45 8.00 1.06 13.95
CA SER A 45 7.75 2.11 12.97
C SER A 45 6.74 1.59 11.95
N ASP A 46 5.46 1.57 12.32
CA ASP A 46 4.41 1.28 11.36
C ASP A 46 4.24 2.48 10.41
N PHE A 47 3.88 2.18 9.17
CA PHE A 47 3.54 3.19 8.19
C PHE A 47 2.39 2.69 7.32
N GLU A 48 1.48 3.60 7.00
CA GLU A 48 0.33 3.36 6.16
C GLU A 48 0.48 4.12 4.84
N VAL A 49 0.14 3.46 3.74
CA VAL A 49 0.14 4.10 2.41
C VAL A 49 -1.25 4.00 1.81
N HIS A 50 -1.85 5.16 1.52
CA HIS A 50 -3.08 5.25 0.75
C HIS A 50 -2.74 5.63 -0.69
N VAL A 51 -3.16 4.81 -1.64
CA VAL A 51 -2.99 5.08 -3.07
C VAL A 51 -4.35 5.19 -3.74
N HIS A 52 -4.61 6.33 -4.39
CA HIS A 52 -5.85 6.54 -5.14
C HIS A 52 -5.61 6.40 -6.64
N PHE A 53 -6.41 5.56 -7.30
CA PHE A 53 -6.42 5.38 -8.75
C PHE A 53 -7.76 5.81 -9.34
N HIS A 54 -7.70 6.68 -10.36
CA HIS A 54 -8.85 7.00 -11.19
C HIS A 54 -8.76 6.24 -12.53
N CYS A 55 -9.74 5.37 -12.80
CA CYS A 55 -9.78 4.53 -13.99
C CYS A 55 -10.89 4.99 -14.95
N GLN A 56 -10.54 5.25 -16.22
CA GLN A 56 -11.54 5.62 -17.23
C GLN A 56 -12.45 4.44 -17.63
N LYS A 57 -11.98 3.20 -17.44
CA LYS A 57 -12.72 1.98 -17.78
C LYS A 57 -12.74 1.00 -16.60
N PRO A 58 -13.44 1.32 -15.51
CA PRO A 58 -13.41 0.51 -14.29
C PRO A 58 -13.84 -0.94 -14.51
N GLY A 59 -14.81 -1.21 -15.40
CA GLY A 59 -15.24 -2.58 -15.75
C GLY A 59 -14.19 -3.43 -16.50
N LYS A 60 -13.01 -2.87 -16.82
CA LYS A 60 -11.85 -3.62 -17.35
C LYS A 60 -10.79 -3.90 -16.28
N LEU A 61 -11.01 -3.47 -15.04
CA LEU A 61 -10.11 -3.76 -13.92
C LEU A 61 -10.40 -5.16 -13.38
N THR A 62 -9.78 -6.17 -13.98
CA THR A 62 -9.92 -7.58 -13.56
C THR A 62 -8.79 -8.05 -12.67
N GLY A 63 -7.73 -7.27 -12.53
CA GLY A 63 -6.62 -7.60 -11.65
C GLY A 63 -5.64 -6.46 -11.42
N ILE A 64 -4.79 -6.68 -10.43
CA ILE A 64 -3.73 -5.76 -10.01
C ILE A 64 -2.44 -6.57 -9.88
N ASP A 65 -1.36 -6.08 -10.48
CA ASP A 65 -0.01 -6.63 -10.33
C ASP A 65 0.70 -5.91 -9.17
N THR A 66 1.24 -6.71 -8.25
CA THR A 66 1.98 -6.27 -7.06
C THR A 66 3.44 -6.70 -7.10
N ALA A 67 3.95 -7.18 -8.24
CA ALA A 67 5.32 -7.65 -8.36
C ALA A 67 6.36 -6.55 -8.07
N GLY A 68 5.96 -5.28 -8.23
CA GLY A 68 6.80 -4.14 -7.87
C GLY A 68 7.08 -4.06 -6.37
N LEU A 69 6.14 -4.45 -5.49
CA LEU A 69 6.33 -4.44 -4.04
C LEU A 69 7.44 -5.41 -3.62
N PHE A 70 7.35 -6.68 -4.03
CA PHE A 70 8.37 -7.69 -3.72
C PHE A 70 9.76 -7.36 -4.30
N LYS A 71 9.83 -6.58 -5.40
CA LYS A 71 11.10 -6.10 -5.97
C LYS A 71 11.71 -4.94 -5.19
N ALA A 72 10.88 -4.08 -4.61
CA ALA A 72 11.32 -2.96 -3.79
C ALA A 72 11.69 -3.41 -2.37
N PHE A 73 10.95 -4.37 -1.83
CA PHE A 73 11.11 -4.89 -0.48
C PHE A 73 11.52 -6.36 -0.54
N LEU A 74 12.83 -6.62 -0.67
CA LEU A 74 13.37 -7.96 -0.91
C LEU A 74 13.13 -8.95 0.24
N SER A 75 12.91 -8.43 1.46
CA SER A 75 12.59 -9.22 2.65
C SER A 75 11.09 -9.48 2.82
N MET A 76 10.25 -8.97 1.92
CA MET A 76 8.80 -9.19 1.95
C MET A 76 8.50 -10.61 1.46
N GLU A 77 8.08 -11.48 2.36
CA GLU A 77 7.77 -12.88 2.03
C GLU A 77 6.30 -13.07 1.65
N GLU A 78 5.42 -12.27 2.27
CA GLU A 78 3.97 -12.39 2.18
C GLU A 78 3.32 -11.01 2.01
N LEU A 79 2.22 -10.98 1.27
CA LEU A 79 1.32 -9.84 1.17
C LEU A 79 -0.13 -10.33 1.30
N GLU A 80 -0.75 -10.04 2.44
CA GLU A 80 -2.19 -10.21 2.61
C GLU A 80 -2.93 -9.04 1.95
N VAL A 81 -3.86 -9.34 1.05
CA VAL A 81 -4.68 -8.34 0.37
C VAL A 81 -6.14 -8.62 0.66
N GLN A 82 -6.89 -7.55 0.96
CA GLN A 82 -8.33 -7.58 1.08
C GLN A 82 -8.92 -6.50 0.18
N TRP A 83 -10.07 -6.77 -0.43
CA TRP A 83 -10.76 -5.80 -1.27
C TRP A 83 -12.27 -5.93 -1.19
N ILE A 84 -12.95 -4.83 -1.52
CA ILE A 84 -14.40 -4.75 -1.66
C ILE A 84 -14.68 -4.18 -3.06
N SER A 85 -15.53 -4.85 -3.82
CA SER A 85 -16.06 -4.36 -5.10
C SER A 85 -17.59 -4.27 -5.06
N ASP A 86 -18.17 -3.82 -6.16
CA ASP A 86 -19.62 -3.87 -6.41
C ASP A 86 -20.16 -5.31 -6.45
N GLN A 87 -19.28 -6.29 -6.69
CA GLN A 87 -19.66 -7.71 -6.78
C GLN A 87 -19.48 -8.46 -5.45
N LYS A 88 -18.32 -8.30 -4.78
CA LYS A 88 -18.01 -9.03 -3.54
C LYS A 88 -16.88 -8.37 -2.73
N GLN A 89 -16.83 -8.74 -1.45
CA GLN A 89 -15.62 -8.62 -0.64
C GLN A 89 -14.83 -9.93 -0.69
N SER A 90 -13.51 -9.85 -0.75
CA SER A 90 -12.64 -11.03 -0.77
C SER A 90 -11.24 -10.70 -0.27
N SER A 91 -10.40 -11.74 -0.15
CA SER A 91 -9.01 -11.63 0.25
C SER A 91 -8.14 -12.66 -0.45
N VAL A 92 -6.84 -12.39 -0.52
CA VAL A 92 -5.83 -13.29 -1.09
C VAL A 92 -4.49 -13.06 -0.41
N GLU A 93 -3.76 -14.13 -0.15
CA GLU A 93 -2.37 -14.09 0.26
C GLU A 93 -1.47 -14.23 -0.98
N LEU A 94 -0.51 -13.32 -1.12
CA LEU A 94 0.43 -13.26 -2.23
C LEU A 94 1.85 -13.48 -1.73
N SER A 95 2.71 -13.93 -2.63
CA SER A 95 4.14 -14.13 -2.36
C SER A 95 4.96 -13.74 -3.60
N PRO A 96 6.30 -13.70 -3.53
CA PRO A 96 7.11 -13.47 -4.73
C PRO A 96 6.84 -14.44 -5.89
N LYS A 97 6.24 -15.60 -5.62
CA LYS A 97 5.84 -16.61 -6.63
C LYS A 97 4.47 -16.37 -7.23
N ASN A 98 3.59 -15.63 -6.55
CA ASN A 98 2.25 -15.27 -7.01
C ASN A 98 1.94 -13.83 -6.60
N THR A 99 2.07 -12.91 -7.54
CA THR A 99 2.05 -11.45 -7.30
C THR A 99 0.84 -10.76 -7.91
N ARG A 100 -0.21 -11.52 -8.23
CA ARG A 100 -1.38 -10.98 -8.93
C ARG A 100 -2.65 -11.16 -8.11
N ILE A 101 -3.35 -10.06 -7.91
CA ILE A 101 -4.70 -10.03 -7.38
C ILE A 101 -5.65 -10.22 -8.56
N ASN A 102 -6.56 -11.20 -8.46
CA ASN A 102 -7.64 -11.38 -9.44
C ASN A 102 -8.94 -10.89 -8.79
N LEU A 103 -9.54 -9.85 -9.39
CA LEU A 103 -10.68 -9.12 -8.81
C LEU A 103 -12.05 -9.68 -9.26
N GLN A 104 -12.05 -10.79 -9.99
CA GLN A 104 -13.26 -11.53 -10.39
C GLN A 104 -13.78 -12.39 -9.24
#